data_AF-A0A8F6TY64-F1
#
_entry.id   AF-A0A8F6TY64-F1
#
_cell.length_a   1.000
_cell.length_b   1.000
_cell.length_c   1.000
_cell.angle_alpha   90.00
_cell.angle_beta   90.00
_cell.angle_gamma   90.00
#
_symmetry.space_group_name_H-M   'P 1'
#
loop_
_entity.id
_entity.type
_entity.pdbx_description
1 polymer ?
#
loop_
_entity_poly.entity_id
_entity_poly.type
_entity_poly.pdbx_seq_one_letter_code
_entity_poly.pdbx_strand_id
1 'polypeptide(L)' 'MELEAAFLSEMLKHAGFGEARGEESFGGGIGEAQFSSMLLNEHANALSARGGLGLAESIFDSLVRRAEAAQ' A
#
# COMPACT_ATOMS: atom_id res chain seq x y z
N MET A 1 -10.36 -0.25 -6.00
CA MET A 1 -9.49 0.18 -4.88
C MET A 1 -8.43 -0.86 -4.54
N GLU A 2 -8.72 -2.17 -4.64
CA GLU A 2 -7.74 -3.26 -4.42
C GLU A 2 -6.35 -3.04 -5.02
N LEU A 3 -6.24 -2.65 -6.30
CA LEU A 3 -4.95 -2.39 -6.95
C LEU A 3 -4.14 -1.30 -6.22
N GLU A 4 -4.80 -0.19 -5.87
CA GLU A 4 -4.15 0.92 -5.18
C GLU A 4 -3.82 0.59 -3.73
N ALA A 5 -4.70 -0.14 -3.04
CA ALA A 5 -4.44 -0.61 -1.69
C ALA A 5 -3.23 -1.55 -1.66
N ALA A 6 -3.13 -2.49 -2.61
CA ALA A 6 -1.97 -3.37 -2.74
C ALA A 6 -0.69 -2.57 -3.02
N PHE A 7 -0.75 -1.59 -3.93
CA PHE A 7 0.38 -0.71 -4.20
C PHE A 7 0.80 0.11 -2.98
N LEU A 8 -0.15 0.75 -2.30
CA LEU A 8 0.08 1.55 -1.10
C LEU A 8 0.65 0.70 0.04
N SER A 9 0.19 -0.53 0.20
CA SER A 9 0.72 -1.49 1.18
C SER A 9 2.23 -1.70 0.97
N GLU A 10 2.65 -2.02 -0.26
CA GLU A 10 4.07 -2.18 -0.56
C GLU A 10 4.87 -0.88 -0.40
N MET A 11 4.31 0.28 -0.77
CA MET A 11 5.00 1.56 -0.56
C MET A 11 5.17 1.92 0.91
N LEU A 12 4.14 1.68 1.74
CA LEU A 12 4.20 1.87 3.18
C LEU A 12 5.26 0.95 3.81
N LYS A 13 5.28 -0.32 3.40
CA LYS A 13 6.28 -1.28 3.84
C LYS A 13 7.70 -0.82 3.48
N HIS A 14 7.91 -0.36 2.25
CA HIS A 14 9.20 0.18 1.81
C HIS A 14 9.61 1.47 2.53
N ALA A 15 8.65 2.26 3.00
CA ALA A 15 8.89 3.44 3.80
C ALA A 15 9.25 3.11 5.28
N GLY A 16 9.35 1.83 5.65
CA GLY A 16 9.59 1.38 7.02
C GLY A 16 8.34 1.42 7.91
N PHE A 17 7.16 1.58 7.32
CA PHE A 17 5.91 1.57 8.09
C PHE A 17 5.63 0.15 8.60
N GLY A 18 5.27 0.03 9.87
CA GLY A 18 5.03 -1.27 10.51
C GLY A 18 6.31 -2.01 10.95
N GLU A 19 7.50 -1.44 10.76
CA GLU A 19 8.70 -1.96 11.39
C GLU A 19 8.67 -1.71 12.91
N ALA A 20 9.11 -2.72 13.68
CA ALA A 20 9.21 -2.57 15.12
C ALA A 20 10.23 -1.45 15.42
N ARG A 21 9.83 -0.52 16.29
CA ARG A 21 10.77 0.47 16.82
C ARG A 21 11.86 -0.29 17.57
N GLY A 22 13.13 0.07 17.33
CA GLY A 22 14.30 -0.68 17.79
C GLY A 22 14.32 -0.95 19.30
N GLU A 23 15.25 -1.78 19.77
CA GLU A 23 15.30 -2.34 21.14
C GLU A 23 15.24 -1.29 22.26
N GLU A 24 15.66 -0.05 22.00
CA GLU A 24 15.62 1.06 22.96
C GLU A 24 14.25 1.75 23.08
N SER A 25 13.30 1.44 22.19
CA SER A 25 11.95 2.02 22.19
C SER A 25 10.93 1.07 22.83
N PHE A 26 10.00 1.65 23.60
CA PHE A 26 8.84 0.93 24.11
C PHE A 26 7.94 0.49 22.93
N GLY A 27 8.06 -0.79 22.55
CA GLY A 27 7.35 -1.44 21.44
C GLY A 27 6.80 -2.81 21.83
N GLY A 28 6.02 -3.43 20.95
CA GLY A 28 5.39 -4.74 21.18
C GLY A 28 6.25 -5.94 20.76
N GLY A 29 7.48 -5.70 20.30
CA GLY A 29 8.46 -6.74 19.98
C GLY A 29 7.95 -7.77 18.97
N ILE A 30 8.22 -9.05 19.22
CA ILE A 30 7.79 -10.16 18.35
C ILE A 30 6.26 -10.19 18.19
N GLY A 31 5.51 -9.85 19.24
CA GLY A 31 4.05 -9.82 19.18
C GLY A 31 3.54 -8.78 18.18
N GLU A 32 4.06 -7.54 18.25
CA GLU A 32 3.75 -6.48 17.27
C GLU A 32 4.15 -6.88 15.85
N ALA A 33 5.33 -7.48 15.68
CA ALA A 33 5.85 -7.88 14.37
C ALA A 33 4.94 -8.90 13.64
N GLN A 34 4.19 -9.74 14.37
CA GLN A 34 3.24 -10.67 13.75
C GLN A 34 2.00 -9.97 13.17
N PHE A 35 1.63 -8.80 13.69
CA PHE A 35 0.42 -8.07 13.30
C PHE A 35 0.69 -6.83 12.47
N SER A 36 1.95 -6.41 12.33
CA SER A 36 2.31 -5.19 11.61
C SER A 36 1.84 -5.19 10.16
N SER A 37 1.89 -6.34 9.48
CA SER A 37 1.41 -6.50 8.10
C SER A 37 -0.10 -6.29 7.98
N MET A 38 -0.89 -6.73 8.97
CA MET A 38 -2.33 -6.52 9.01
C MET A 38 -2.67 -5.04 9.18
N LEU A 39 -2.02 -4.36 10.14
CA LEU A 39 -2.24 -2.93 10.38
C LEU A 39 -1.84 -2.08 9.17
N LEU A 40 -0.76 -2.46 8.52
CA LEU A 40 -0.26 -1.82 7.31
C LEU A 40 -1.27 -1.97 6.16
N ASN A 41 -1.83 -3.16 5.96
CA ASN A 41 -2.88 -3.39 4.96
C ASN A 41 -4.13 -2.55 5.24
N GLU A 42 -4.56 -2.45 6.50
CA GLU A 42 -5.71 -1.61 6.87
C GLU A 42 -5.45 -0.12 6.61
N HIS A 43 -4.23 0.37 6.86
CA HIS A 43 -3.85 1.73 6.48
C HIS A 43 -3.93 1.93 4.97
N ALA A 44 -3.38 1.00 4.18
CA ALA A 44 -3.43 1.08 2.72
C ALA A 44 -4.87 1.07 2.19
N ASN A 45 -5.74 0.22 2.76
CA ASN A 45 -7.16 0.17 2.45
C ASN A 45 -7.86 1.50 2.78
N ALA A 46 -7.63 2.04 3.97
CA ALA A 46 -8.23 3.30 4.41
C ALA A 46 -7.79 4.49 3.54
N LEU A 47 -6.51 4.52 3.14
CA LEU A 47 -5.98 5.54 2.23
C LEU A 47 -6.59 5.43 0.84
N SER A 48 -6.70 4.22 0.28
CA SER A 48 -7.37 3.99 -1.00
C SER A 48 -8.85 4.40 -0.93
N ALA A 49 -9.54 4.07 0.16
CA ALA A 49 -10.95 4.43 0.37
C ALA A 49 -11.23 5.93 0.48
N ARG A 50 -10.25 6.73 0.93
CA ARG A 50 -10.40 8.19 1.10
C ARG A 50 -10.12 9.02 -0.16
N GLY A 51 -9.94 8.37 -1.31
CA GLY A 51 -9.71 9.03 -2.59
C GLY A 51 -8.51 8.48 -3.35
N GLY A 52 -7.67 7.66 -2.68
CA GLY A 52 -6.58 6.96 -3.34
C GLY A 52 -5.56 7.88 -4.01
N LEU A 53 -4.85 7.34 -5.00
CA LEU A 53 -3.82 8.07 -5.75
C LEU A 53 -4.19 8.30 -7.23
N GLY A 54 -5.28 7.70 -7.72
CA GLY A 54 -5.68 7.75 -9.13
C GLY A 54 -4.81 6.88 -10.05
N LEU A 55 -4.00 5.98 -9.48
CA LEU A 55 -3.15 5.05 -10.23
C LEU A 55 -3.98 4.04 -11.03
N ALA A 56 -5.12 3.59 -10.48
CA ALA A 56 -5.97 2.64 -11.20
C ALA A 56 -6.51 3.24 -12.51
N GLU A 57 -6.95 4.49 -12.47
CA GLU A 57 -7.41 5.24 -13.64
C GLU A 57 -6.26 5.52 -14.61
N SER A 58 -5.11 5.99 -14.11
CA SER A 58 -3.94 6.26 -14.94
C SER A 58 -3.42 5.01 -15.66
N ILE A 59 -3.45 3.84 -15.01
CA ILE A 59 -3.05 2.57 -15.62
C ILE A 59 -4.08 2.13 -16.66
N PHE A 60 -5.38 2.23 -16.34
CA PHE A 60 -6.46 1.92 -17.27
C PHE A 60 -6.34 2.73 -18.57
N ASP A 61 -6.22 4.05 -18.45
CA ASP A 61 -6.04 4.96 -19.58
C ASP A 61 -4.80 4.61 -20.42
N SER A 62 -3.71 4.24 -19.75
CA SER A 62 -2.46 3.84 -20.43
C SER A 62 -2.62 2.54 -21.20
N LEU A 63 -3.40 1.58 -20.68
CA LEU A 63 -3.70 0.33 -21.36
C LEU A 63 -4.63 0.56 -22.57
N VAL A 64 -5.65 1.41 -22.43
CA VAL A 64 -6.55 1.78 -23.53
C VAL A 64 -5.78 2.44 -24.67
N ARG A 65 -4.96 3.46 -24.39
CA ARG A 65 -4.14 4.14 -25.42
C ARG A 65 -3.24 3.17 -26.17
N ARG A 66 -2.65 2.19 -25.48
CA ARG A 66 -1.80 1.17 -26.11
C ARG A 66 -2.60 0.21 -27.00
N ALA A 67 -3.81 -0.15 -26.60
CA ALA A 67 -4.69 -1.02 -27.38
C ALA A 67 -5.23 -0.33 -28.64
N GLU A 68 -5.48 0.99 -28.57
CA GLU A 68 -5.87 1.80 -29.72
C GLU A 68 -4.70 2.01 -30.70
N ALA A 69 -3.49 2.27 -30.20
CA ALA A 69 -2.30 2.42 -31.04
C ALA A 69 -1.84 1.12 -31.74
N ALA A 70 -2.36 -0.02 -31.32
CA ALA A 70 -2.09 -1.33 -31.93
C ALA A 70 -3.12 -1.73 -33.00
N GLN A 71 -4.14 -0.89 -33.26
CA GLN A 71 -5.14 -1.04 -34.32
C GLN A 71 -4.79 -0.17 -35.52
#